data_AF-Q0RZ54-F1
#
_entry.id   AF-Q0RZ54-F1
#
_cell.length_a   1.000
_cell.length_b   1.000
_cell.length_c   1.000
_cell.angle_alpha   90.00
_cell.angle_beta   90.00
_cell.angle_gamma   90.00
#
_symmetry.space_group_name_H-M   'P 1'
#
loop_
_entity.id
_entity.type
_entity.pdbx_description
1 polymer ?
#
loop_
_entity_poly.entity_id
_entity_poly.type
_entity_poly.pdbx_seq_one_letter_code
_entity_poly.pdbx_strand_id
1 'polypeptide(L)' 'MRLPDEIVAFVDGEVRDHRAPSRAALVLRALERERRRQVAARDAEILSRARGGDDPDGLDDLARHAAGLFSDLD' A
#
# COMPACT_ATOMS: atom_id res chain seq x y z
N MET A 1 -0.41 -24.14 3.02
CA MET A 1 -1.33 -23.78 1.91
C MET A 1 -0.62 -24.11 0.60
N ARG A 2 -1.32 -24.62 -0.43
CA ARG A 2 -0.73 -24.88 -1.76
C ARG A 2 -1.15 -23.76 -2.72
N LEU A 3 -0.18 -23.22 -3.46
CA LEU A 3 -0.45 -22.25 -4.52
C LEU A 3 -0.86 -22.98 -5.81
N PRO A 4 -1.73 -22.39 -6.63
CA PRO A 4 -2.00 -22.88 -7.98
C PRO A 4 -0.72 -22.90 -8.83
N ASP A 5 -0.59 -23.90 -9.71
CA ASP A 5 0.62 -24.11 -10.52
C ASP A 5 0.94 -22.91 -11.42
N GLU A 6 -0.09 -22.21 -11.93
CA GLU A 6 0.06 -20.98 -12.71
C GLU A 6 0.77 -19.86 -11.94
N ILE A 7 0.50 -19.73 -10.64
CA ILE A 7 1.12 -18.73 -9.78
C ILE A 7 2.57 -19.11 -9.49
N VAL A 8 2.83 -20.40 -9.30
CA VAL A 8 4.20 -20.90 -9.15
C VAL A 8 5.01 -20.63 -10.41
N ALA A 9 4.47 -20.93 -11.59
CA ALA A 9 5.13 -20.65 -12.86
C ALA A 9 5.42 -19.16 -13.07
N PHE A 10 4.49 -18.28 -12.67
CA PHE A 10 4.72 -16.83 -12.68
C PHE A 10 5.88 -16.42 -11.75
N VAL A 11 5.85 -16.86 -10.50
CA VAL A 11 6.91 -16.57 -9.51
C VAL A 11 8.27 -17.07 -9.99
N ASP A 12 8.29 -18.23 -10.63
CA ASP A 12 9.51 -18.84 -11.18
C ASP A 12 10.06 -18.03 -12.35
N GLY A 13 9.19 -17.51 -13.22
CA GLY A 13 9.55 -16.60 -14.30
C GLY A 13 10.21 -15.32 -13.77
N GLU A 14 9.66 -14.71 -12.72
CA GLU A 14 10.23 -13.49 -12.11
C GLU A 14 11.64 -13.71 -11.54
N VAL A 15 11.90 -14.87 -10.95
CA VAL A 15 13.24 -15.21 -10.43
C VAL A 15 14.20 -15.53 -11.57
N ARG A 16 13.76 -16.33 -12.56
CA ARG A 16 14.57 -16.68 -13.73
C ARG A 16 15.00 -15.44 -14.51
N ASP A 17 14.10 -14.47 -14.65
CA ASP A 17 14.36 -13.24 -15.37
C ASP A 17 15.07 -12.19 -14.48
N HIS A 18 15.59 -12.59 -13.31
CA HIS A 18 16.32 -11.77 -12.34
C HIS A 18 15.57 -10.54 -11.82
N ARG A 19 14.23 -10.51 -11.93
CA ARG A 19 13.37 -9.45 -11.38
C ARG A 19 13.12 -9.60 -9.87
N ALA A 20 13.42 -10.78 -9.33
CA ALA A 20 13.44 -11.05 -7.90
C ALA A 20 14.62 -11.96 -7.53
N PRO A 21 15.26 -11.73 -6.37
CA PRO A 21 16.43 -12.51 -5.94
C PRO A 21 16.05 -13.93 -5.48
N SER A 22 14.80 -14.16 -5.10
CA SER A 22 14.27 -15.48 -4.77
C SER A 22 12.74 -15.48 -4.77
N ARG A 23 12.14 -16.68 -4.81
CA ARG A 23 10.68 -16.84 -4.70
C ARG A 23 10.14 -16.24 -3.39
N ALA A 24 10.83 -16.53 -2.28
CA ALA A 24 10.45 -16.05 -0.96
C ALA A 24 10.53 -14.52 -0.88
N ALA A 25 11.57 -13.90 -1.44
CA ALA A 25 11.70 -12.45 -1.45
C ALA A 25 10.58 -11.78 -2.26
N LEU A 26 10.19 -12.38 -3.40
CA LEU A 26 9.07 -11.89 -4.18
C LEU A 26 7.74 -11.97 -3.42
N VAL A 27 7.48 -13.12 -2.79
CA VAL A 27 6.27 -13.34 -1.98
C VAL A 27 6.24 -12.36 -0.80
N LEU A 28 7.35 -12.21 -0.07
CA LEU A 28 7.43 -11.26 1.04
C LEU A 28 7.13 -9.83 0.58
N ARG A 29 7.77 -9.37 -0.51
CA ARG A 29 7.50 -8.05 -1.10
C ARG A 29 6.04 -7.86 -1.49
N ALA A 30 5.41 -8.89 -2.05
CA ALA A 30 4.00 -8.84 -2.41
C ALA A 30 3.09 -8.74 -1.18
N LEU A 31 3.39 -9.50 -0.12
CA LEU A 31 2.65 -9.47 1.14
C LEU A 31 2.83 -8.13 1.87
N GLU A 32 4.02 -7.55 1.88
CA GLU A 32 4.26 -6.23 2.46
C GLU A 32 3.50 -5.13 1.72
N ARG A 33 3.44 -5.22 0.39
CA ARG A 33 2.63 -4.31 -0.42
C ARG A 33 1.15 -4.44 -0.09
N GLU A 34 0.65 -5.67 0.02
CA GLU A 34 -0.75 -5.92 0.36
C GLU A 34 -1.08 -5.43 1.78
N ARG A 35 -0.20 -5.66 2.76
CA ARG A 35 -0.34 -5.11 4.12
C ARG A 35 -0.45 -3.59 4.10
N ARG A 36 0.45 -2.90 3.38
CA ARG A 36 0.41 -1.43 3.24
C ARG A 36 -0.88 -0.97 2.59
N ARG A 37 -1.36 -1.69 1.56
CA ARG A 37 -2.61 -1.38 0.88
C ARG A 37 -3.82 -1.50 1.82
N GLN A 38 -3.88 -2.54 2.64
CA GLN A 38 -4.97 -2.73 3.59
C GLN A 38 -5.01 -1.66 4.67
N VAL A 39 -3.84 -1.23 5.17
CA VAL A 39 -3.74 -0.11 6.11
C VAL A 39 -4.25 1.17 5.45
N ALA A 40 -3.73 1.53 4.27
CA ALA A 40 -4.15 2.74 3.58
C ALA A 40 -5.64 2.74 3.23
N ALA A 41 -6.21 1.59 2.84
CA ALA A 41 -7.63 1.47 2.54
C ALA A 41 -8.50 1.70 3.79
N ARG A 42 -8.08 1.13 4.94
CA ARG A 42 -8.75 1.36 6.22
C ARG A 42 -8.68 2.83 6.63
N ASP A 43 -7.52 3.45 6.50
CA ASP A 43 -7.34 4.85 6.86
C ASP A 43 -8.21 5.76 5.97
N ALA A 44 -8.27 5.47 4.66
CA ALA A 44 -9.17 6.17 3.74
C ALA A 44 -10.65 6.00 4.12
N GLU A 45 -11.06 4.81 4.55
CA GLU A 45 -12.42 4.55 5.04
C GLU A 45 -12.72 5.37 6.30
N ILE A 46 -11.80 5.43 7.26
CA ILE A 46 -11.93 6.26 8.47
C ILE A 46 -12.06 7.74 8.10
N LEU A 47 -11.19 8.24 7.23
CA LEU A 47 -11.21 9.62 6.77
C LEU A 47 -12.51 9.95 6.03
N SER A 48 -13.00 9.04 5.18
CA SER A 48 -14.27 9.22 4.46
C SER A 48 -15.47 9.32 5.40
N ARG A 49 -15.45 8.60 6.53
CA ARG A 49 -16.48 8.68 7.57
C ARG A 49 -16.35 9.95 8.40
N ALA A 50 -15.12 10.35 8.72
CA ALA A 50 -14.83 11.55 9.52
C ALA A 50 -15.19 12.85 8.79
N ARG A 51 -15.14 12.87 7.45
CA ARG A 51 -15.56 14.01 6.60
C ARG A 51 -17.02 14.44 6.80
N GLY A 52 -17.86 13.64 7.48
CA GLY A 52 -19.22 14.07 7.86
C GLY A 52 -20.11 14.35 6.64
N GLY A 53 -20.11 13.46 5.64
CA GLY A 53 -20.83 13.68 4.37
C GLY A 53 -19.98 14.43 3.34
N ASP A 54 -20.64 15.02 2.35
CA ASP A 54 -20.03 15.63 1.15
C ASP A 54 -19.38 17.01 1.42
N ASP A 55 -18.90 17.27 2.64
CA ASP A 55 -18.25 18.51 3.02
C ASP A 55 -16.93 18.69 2.24
N PRO A 56 -16.85 19.58 1.24
CA PRO A 56 -15.66 19.76 0.41
C PRO A 56 -14.44 20.23 1.23
N ASP A 57 -14.66 20.83 2.41
CA ASP A 57 -13.62 21.47 3.22
C ASP A 57 -13.15 20.57 4.39
N GLY A 58 -13.76 19.39 4.57
CA GLY A 58 -13.49 18.48 5.70
C GLY A 58 -12.08 17.86 5.77
N LEU A 59 -11.18 18.23 4.85
CA LEU A 59 -9.78 17.79 4.80
C LEU A 59 -8.77 18.94 4.92
N ASP A 60 -9.22 20.19 5.06
CA ASP A 60 -8.35 21.37 5.09
C ASP A 60 -7.39 21.37 6.28
N ASP A 61 -7.86 20.93 7.45
CA ASP A 61 -7.02 20.83 8.64
C ASP A 61 -5.94 19.74 8.48
N LEU A 62 -6.26 18.64 7.81
CA LEU A 62 -5.29 17.59 7.48
C LEU A 62 -4.25 18.10 6.47
N ALA A 63 -4.68 18.85 5.46
CA ALA A 63 -3.79 19.45 4.47
C ALA A 63 -2.83 20.47 5.11
N ARG A 64 -3.34 21.33 6.01
CA ARG A 64 -2.52 22.30 6.76
C ARG A 64 -1.50 21.60 7.65
N HIS A 65 -1.89 20.53 8.35
CA HIS A 65 -0.99 19.76 9.19
C HIS A 65 0.12 19.07 8.36
N ALA A 66 -0.24 18.46 7.24
CA ALA A 66 0.72 17.81 6.35
C ALA A 66 1.74 18.80 5.76
N ALA A 67 1.31 19.99 5.34
CA ALA A 67 2.20 21.03 4.84
C ALA A 67 3.24 21.48 5.91
N GLY A 68 2.84 21.52 7.18
CA GLY A 68 3.75 21.79 8.30
C GLY A 68 4.85 20.74 8.44
N LEU A 69 4.51 19.46 8.33
CA LEU A 69 5.48 18.35 8.43
C LEU A 69 6.56 18.38 7.33
N PHE A 70 6.21 18.79 6.12
CA PHE A 70 7.18 18.90 5.03
C PHE A 70 8.10 20.11 5.20
N SER A 71 7.61 21.20 5.81
CA SER A 71 8.40 22.40 6.06
C SER A 71 9.47 22.21 7.14
N ASP A 72 9.29 21.23 8.04
CA ASP A 72 10.25 20.88 9.09
C ASP A 72 11.38 19.92 8.61
N LEU A 73 11.32 19.46 7.36
CA LEU A 73 12.29 18.54 6.76
C LEU A 73 13.31 19.24 5.84
N ASP A 74 13.20 20.56 5.65
CA ASP A 74 14.13 21.45 4.94
C ASP A 74 15.04 22.22 5.91
#